data_AF-A0A800ERY9-F1
#
_entry.id   AF-A0A800ERY9-F1
#
_cell.length_a   1.000
_cell.length_b   1.000
_cell.length_c   1.000
_cell.angle_alpha   90.00
_cell.angle_beta   90.00
_cell.angle_gamma   90.00
#
_symmetry.space_group_name_H-M   'P 1'
#
loop_
_entity.id
_entity.type
_entity.pdbx_description
1 polymer ?
#
loop_
_entity_poly.entity_id
_entity_poly.type
_entity_poly.pdbx_seq_one_letter_code
_entity_poly.pdbx_strand_id
1 'polypeptide(L)'
;MKPYVHTQVGSVLLAIYGVVIPIVVYLVGVTGFALLPLAALILVVLAAVAFATLRVSVDDRIILIRFGPGVFSRAFSLGDIDTHEVVRNRWYYGLGIRYIPGGWLFAVSGLSAVELQMKNGKRYRIGTDDPEGLSDAITEALRGSRG
;
A
#
# COMPACT_ATOMS: atom_id res chain seq x y z
N MET A 1 21.00 -7.72 -11.86
CA MET A 1 19.97 -8.51 -11.15
C MET A 1 18.63 -8.30 -11.83
N LYS A 2 17.71 -9.25 -11.75
CA LYS A 2 16.33 -9.02 -12.21
C LYS A 2 15.62 -8.18 -11.14
N PRO A 3 14.93 -7.08 -11.50
CA PRO A 3 14.22 -6.28 -10.52
C PRO A 3 13.10 -7.14 -9.90
N TYR A 4 12.99 -7.14 -8.57
CA TYR A 4 11.87 -7.77 -7.88
C TYR A 4 10.62 -6.93 -8.15
N VAL A 5 9.52 -7.58 -8.53
CA VAL A 5 8.24 -6.92 -8.75
C VAL A 5 7.14 -7.83 -8.23
N HIS A 6 6.39 -7.32 -7.26
CA HIS A 6 5.25 -8.03 -6.69
C HIS A 6 4.02 -7.12 -6.62
N THR A 7 2.84 -7.68 -6.88
CA THR A 7 1.58 -6.93 -6.84
C THR A 7 0.59 -7.64 -5.94
N GLN A 8 0.30 -7.02 -4.81
CA GLN A 8 -0.72 -7.49 -3.88
C GLN A 8 -2.07 -6.89 -4.24
N VAL A 9 -3.12 -7.72 -4.27
CA VAL A 9 -4.50 -7.27 -4.46
C VAL A 9 -5.12 -6.89 -3.11
N GLY A 10 -5.78 -5.74 -3.06
CA GLY A 10 -6.48 -5.23 -1.89
C GLY A 10 -7.81 -5.93 -1.62
N SER A 11 -7.82 -7.26 -1.56
CA SER A 11 -9.04 -8.08 -1.50
C SER A 11 -10.02 -7.65 -0.40
N VAL A 12 -9.51 -7.32 0.80
CA VAL A 12 -10.35 -6.85 1.92
C VAL A 12 -10.97 -5.49 1.61
N LEU A 13 -10.20 -4.54 1.07
CA LEU A 13 -10.73 -3.23 0.67
C LEU A 13 -11.75 -3.37 -0.46
N LEU A 14 -11.47 -4.19 -1.46
CA LEU A 14 -12.39 -4.46 -2.56
C LEU A 14 -13.70 -5.09 -2.08
N ALA A 15 -13.64 -6.00 -1.10
CA ALA A 15 -14.85 -6.57 -0.49
C ALA A 15 -15.67 -5.49 0.23
N ILE A 16 -15.03 -4.60 0.99
CA ILE A 16 -15.71 -3.46 1.65
C ILE A 16 -16.37 -2.56 0.61
N TYR A 17 -15.65 -2.17 -0.45
CA TYR A 17 -16.21 -1.35 -1.52
C TYR A 17 -17.34 -2.05 -2.28
N GLY A 18 -17.24 -3.37 -2.46
CA GLY A 18 -18.29 -4.20 -3.05
C GLY A 18 -19.62 -4.18 -2.27
N VAL A 19 -19.58 -3.90 -0.96
CA VAL A 19 -20.78 -3.72 -0.13
C VAL A 19 -21.22 -2.25 -0.08
N VAL A 20 -20.28 -1.32 0.08
CA VAL A 20 -20.58 0.11 0.22
C VAL A 20 -21.17 0.71 -1.07
N ILE A 21 -20.63 0.35 -2.23
CA ILE A 21 -21.07 0.92 -3.52
C ILE A 21 -22.56 0.64 -3.79
N PRO A 22 -23.07 -0.61 -3.70
CA PRO A 22 -24.51 -0.87 -3.87
C PRO A 22 -25.40 -0.09 -2.91
N ILE A 23 -24.98 0.08 -1.65
CA ILE A 23 -25.72 0.86 -0.65
C ILE A 23 -25.81 2.33 -1.09
N VAL A 24 -24.69 2.93 -1.50
CA VAL A 24 -24.68 4.32 -1.98
C VAL A 24 -25.51 4.48 -3.26
N VAL A 25 -25.44 3.52 -4.19
CA VAL A 25 -26.25 3.52 -5.41
C VAL A 25 -27.75 3.46 -5.08
N TYR A 26 -28.14 2.60 -4.14
CA TYR A 26 -29.52 2.53 -3.66
C TYR A 26 -29.98 3.87 -3.05
N LEU A 27 -29.13 4.50 -2.22
CA LEU A 27 -29.40 5.80 -1.63
C LEU A 27 -29.57 6.90 -2.70
N VAL A 28 -28.74 6.92 -3.74
CA VAL A 28 -28.91 7.82 -4.90
C VAL A 28 -30.28 7.59 -5.57
N GLY A 29 -30.69 6.34 -5.74
CA GLY A 29 -31.97 5.99 -6.36
C GLY A 29 -33.18 6.49 -5.55
N VAL A 30 -33.16 6.35 -4.23
CA VAL A 30 -34.31 6.71 -3.37
C VAL A 30 -34.38 8.19 -3.01
N THR A 31 -33.24 8.88 -2.96
CA THR A 31 -33.18 10.33 -2.65
C THR A 31 -33.33 11.22 -3.89
N GLY A 32 -33.42 10.61 -5.08
CA GLY A 32 -33.28 11.30 -6.36
C GLY A 32 -31.81 11.63 -6.64
N PHE A 33 -31.49 12.01 -7.88
CA PHE A 33 -30.14 12.38 -8.34
C PHE A 33 -29.62 13.69 -7.72
N ALA A 34 -29.62 13.76 -6.39
CA ALA A 34 -29.05 14.85 -5.63
C ALA A 34 -27.53 14.84 -5.75
N LEU A 35 -26.94 16.02 -5.71
CA LEU A 35 -25.50 16.22 -5.90
C LEU A 35 -24.67 15.46 -4.85
N LEU A 36 -25.11 15.46 -3.59
CA LEU A 36 -24.36 14.87 -2.47
C LEU A 36 -24.17 13.35 -2.58
N PRO A 37 -25.22 12.51 -2.76
CA PRO A 37 -25.03 11.07 -2.89
C PRO A 37 -24.30 10.69 -4.18
N LEU A 38 -24.45 11.48 -5.27
CA LEU A 38 -23.68 11.28 -6.50
C LEU A 38 -22.19 11.57 -6.29
N ALA A 39 -21.85 12.66 -5.61
CA ALA A 39 -20.47 12.99 -5.26
C ALA A 39 -19.85 11.92 -4.34
N ALA A 40 -20.62 11.41 -3.37
CA ALA A 40 -20.19 10.32 -2.50
C ALA A 40 -19.90 9.03 -3.30
N LEU A 41 -20.77 8.68 -4.26
CA LEU A 41 -20.57 7.52 -5.13
C LEU A 41 -19.27 7.65 -5.95
N ILE A 42 -19.06 8.80 -6.59
CA ILE A 42 -17.83 9.06 -7.35
C ILE A 42 -16.60 8.92 -6.46
N LEU A 43 -16.62 9.52 -5.26
CA LEU A 43 -15.51 9.45 -4.32
C LEU A 43 -15.20 8.01 -3.89
N VAL A 44 -16.23 7.21 -3.59
CA VAL A 44 -16.07 5.81 -3.19
C VAL A 44 -15.47 4.98 -4.33
N VAL A 45 -15.93 5.18 -5.57
CA VAL A 45 -15.39 4.49 -6.74
C VAL A 45 -13.93 4.87 -6.98
N LEU A 46 -13.59 6.16 -6.89
CA LEU A 46 -12.21 6.61 -7.03
C LEU A 46 -11.31 6.02 -5.94
N ALA A 47 -11.79 5.95 -4.70
CA ALA A 47 -11.06 5.32 -3.61
C ALA A 47 -10.87 3.81 -3.84
N ALA A 48 -11.90 3.11 -4.33
CA ALA A 48 -11.83 1.70 -4.66
C ALA A 48 -10.76 1.42 -5.73
N VAL A 49 -10.71 2.22 -6.79
CA VAL A 49 -9.69 2.12 -7.84
C VAL A 49 -8.29 2.44 -7.30
N ALA A 50 -8.16 3.50 -6.50
CA ALA A 50 -6.88 3.93 -5.94
C ALA A 50 -6.27 2.86 -5.04
N PHE A 51 -7.05 2.15 -4.24
CA PHE A 51 -6.55 1.15 -3.28
C PHE A 51 -6.76 -0.32 -3.72
N ALA A 52 -7.13 -0.56 -4.99
CA ALA A 52 -7.39 -1.90 -5.51
C ALA A 52 -6.14 -2.81 -5.46
N THR A 53 -4.95 -2.25 -5.66
CA THR A 53 -3.69 -2.97 -5.68
C THR A 53 -2.57 -2.19 -5.02
N LEU A 54 -1.55 -2.89 -4.54
CA LEU A 54 -0.27 -2.33 -4.13
C LEU A 54 0.83 -3.09 -4.85
N ARG A 55 1.49 -2.39 -5.78
CA ARG A 55 2.66 -2.93 -6.48
C ARG A 55 3.93 -2.42 -5.83
N VAL A 56 4.82 -3.34 -5.50
CA VAL A 56 6.14 -3.05 -4.95
C VAL A 56 7.18 -3.50 -5.96
N SER A 57 8.13 -2.63 -6.28
CA SER A 57 9.29 -2.98 -7.09
C SER A 57 10.57 -2.57 -6.38
N VAL A 58 11.57 -3.44 -6.42
CA VAL A 58 12.91 -3.18 -5.89
C VAL A 58 13.89 -3.25 -7.05
N ASP A 59 14.61 -2.15 -7.29
CA ASP A 59 15.74 -2.08 -8.22
C ASP A 59 17.06 -1.85 -7.47
N ASP A 60 18.13 -1.52 -8.19
CA ASP A 60 19.46 -1.30 -7.63
C ASP A 60 19.61 0.02 -6.84
N ARG A 61 18.63 0.91 -6.90
CA ARG A 61 18.70 2.25 -6.31
C ARG A 61 17.56 2.55 -5.34
N ILE A 62 16.36 2.09 -5.65
CA ILE A 62 15.14 2.45 -4.93
C ILE A 62 14.19 1.26 -4.72
N ILE A 63 13.38 1.39 -3.68
CA ILE A 63 12.14 0.65 -3.52
C ILE A 63 11.00 1.57 -3.93
N LEU A 64 10.19 1.16 -4.90
CA LEU A 64 9.05 1.92 -5.40
C LEU A 64 7.74 1.19 -5.08
N ILE A 65 6.86 1.87 -4.36
CA ILE A 65 5.49 1.41 -4.14
C ILE A 65 4.52 2.22 -5.00
N ARG A 66 3.51 1.55 -5.58
CA ARG A 66 2.44 2.15 -6.38
C ARG A 66 1.09 1.57 -6.01
N PHE A 67 0.13 2.44 -5.73
CA PHE A 67 -1.25 2.07 -5.41
C PHE A 67 -2.14 2.15 -6.66
N GLY A 68 -2.96 1.11 -6.88
CA GLY A 68 -3.89 1.03 -8.00
C GLY A 68 -3.20 1.24 -9.34
N PRO A 69 -3.76 2.07 -10.24
CA PRO A 69 -3.13 2.40 -11.53
C PRO A 69 -1.93 3.36 -11.41
N GLY A 70 -1.50 3.71 -10.20
CA GLY A 70 -0.43 4.68 -9.94
C GLY A 70 -0.93 6.04 -9.46
N VAL A 71 -2.15 6.13 -8.92
CA VAL A 71 -2.71 7.37 -8.35
C VAL A 71 -1.83 7.90 -7.22
N PHE A 72 -1.26 6.99 -6.44
CA PHE A 72 -0.27 7.30 -5.42
C PHE A 72 0.95 6.41 -5.60
N SER A 73 2.13 7.00 -5.55
CA SER A 73 3.40 6.28 -5.58
C SER A 73 4.40 6.89 -4.62
N ARG A 74 5.29 6.07 -4.08
CA ARG A 74 6.36 6.53 -3.20
C ARG A 74 7.64 5.75 -3.46
N ALA A 75 8.74 6.46 -3.64
CA ALA A 75 10.07 5.89 -3.76
C ALA A 75 10.84 6.03 -2.44
N PHE A 76 11.62 5.02 -2.11
CA PHE A 76 12.56 5.00 -0.99
C PHE A 76 13.95 4.71 -1.55
N SER A 77 14.91 5.61 -1.30
CA SER A 77 16.31 5.39 -1.68
C SER A 77 16.90 4.28 -0.82
N LEU A 78 17.54 3.29 -1.46
CA LEU A 78 18.26 2.23 -0.73
C LEU A 78 19.41 2.80 0.10
N GLY A 79 20.04 3.87 -0.36
CA GLY A 79 21.11 4.56 0.37
C GLY A 79 20.65 5.21 1.68
N ASP A 80 19.36 5.46 1.83
CA ASP A 80 18.77 6.07 3.03
C ASP A 80 18.21 5.04 4.01
N ILE A 81 18.20 3.75 3.65
CA ILE A 81 17.77 2.66 4.52
C ILE A 81 18.91 2.35 5.49
N ASP A 82 18.57 2.29 6.78
CA ASP A 82 19.47 1.86 7.85
C ASP A 82 19.30 0.35 8.08
N THR A 83 18.07 -0.08 8.39
CA THR A 83 17.71 -1.49 8.57
C THR A 83 16.35 -1.79 7.95
N HIS A 84 16.08 -3.08 7.71
CA HIS A 84 14.76 -3.57 7.33
C HIS A 84 14.45 -4.87 8.06
N GLU A 85 13.17 -5.09 8.39
CA GLU A 85 12.71 -6.27 9.12
C GLU A 85 11.33 -6.71 8.66
N VAL A 86 11.09 -8.02 8.60
CA VAL A 86 9.75 -8.57 8.43
C VAL A 86 8.98 -8.44 9.74
N VAL A 87 7.81 -7.80 9.65
CA VAL A 87 6.97 -7.50 10.82
C VAL A 87 5.51 -7.87 10.56
N ARG A 88 4.78 -8.05 11.66
CA ARG A 88 3.32 -8.21 11.64
C ARG A 88 2.64 -6.97 12.22
N ASN A 89 1.75 -6.39 11.44
CA ASN A 89 0.90 -5.27 11.85
C ASN A 89 -0.22 -5.73 12.77
N ARG A 90 -0.63 -4.82 13.65
CA ARG A 90 -1.83 -5.00 14.45
C ARG A 90 -3.05 -4.77 13.57
N TRP A 91 -4.08 -5.61 13.72
CA TRP A 91 -5.28 -5.57 12.88
C TRP A 91 -5.97 -4.20 12.87
N TYR A 92 -5.91 -3.47 14.00
CA TYR A 92 -6.53 -2.16 14.15
C TYR A 92 -5.72 -1.00 13.55
N TYR A 93 -4.52 -1.24 13.01
CA TYR A 93 -3.80 -0.22 12.21
C TYR A 93 -4.51 0.04 10.86
N GLY A 94 -5.37 -0.90 10.44
CA GLY A 94 -6.19 -0.77 9.25
C GLY A 94 -5.41 -0.96 7.96
N LEU A 95 -6.02 -0.49 6.87
CA LEU A 95 -5.55 -0.64 5.50
C LEU A 95 -5.48 0.72 4.81
N GLY A 96 -4.75 0.79 3.70
CA GLY A 96 -4.47 1.99 2.92
C GLY A 96 -3.15 2.66 3.31
N ILE A 97 -3.11 3.98 3.17
CA ILE A 97 -2.02 4.83 3.65
C ILE A 97 -2.40 5.30 5.06
N ARG A 98 -1.64 4.89 6.08
CA ARG A 98 -1.96 5.15 7.49
C ARG A 98 -0.74 5.64 8.25
N TYR A 99 -0.93 6.63 9.11
CA TYR A 99 0.07 6.98 10.10
C TYR A 99 -0.10 6.07 11.32
N ILE A 100 0.95 5.34 11.67
CA ILE A 100 1.01 4.41 12.79
C ILE A 100 2.07 4.89 13.79
N PRO A 101 2.09 4.37 15.03
CA PRO A 101 3.16 4.70 15.96
C PRO A 101 4.52 4.41 15.33
N GLY A 102 5.30 5.45 15.08
CA GLY A 102 6.62 5.36 14.50
C GLY A 102 6.76 5.71 13.02
N GLY A 103 5.67 5.85 12.27
CA GLY A 103 5.79 6.17 10.85
C GLY A 103 4.56 5.88 10.00
N TRP A 104 4.78 5.55 8.74
CA TRP A 104 3.69 5.30 7.79
C TRP A 104 3.57 3.82 7.44
N LEU A 105 2.34 3.34 7.32
CA LEU A 105 1.97 2.05 6.80
C LEU A 105 1.33 2.22 5.41
N PHE A 106 1.78 1.41 4.47
CA PHE A 106 1.24 1.26 3.13
C PHE A 106 0.77 -0.17 2.96
N ALA A 107 -0.53 -0.43 3.05
CA ALA A 107 -1.06 -1.78 2.91
C ALA A 107 -2.39 -1.78 2.16
N VAL A 108 -2.71 -2.85 1.45
CA VAL A 108 -4.03 -3.03 0.80
C VAL A 108 -4.77 -4.27 1.30
N SER A 109 -4.04 -5.23 1.87
CA SER A 109 -4.60 -6.44 2.49
C SER A 109 -3.59 -7.05 3.47
N GLY A 110 -4.06 -7.97 4.32
CA GLY A 110 -3.22 -8.73 5.24
C GLY A 110 -2.61 -7.93 6.38
N LEU A 111 -1.81 -8.62 7.21
CA LEU A 111 -1.12 -8.04 8.36
C LEU A 111 0.40 -8.10 8.24
N SER A 112 0.94 -8.87 7.30
CA SER A 112 2.38 -8.97 7.08
C SER A 112 2.90 -7.72 6.36
N ALA A 113 4.09 -7.28 6.75
CA ALA A 113 4.75 -6.14 6.15
C ALA A 113 6.27 -6.24 6.30
N VAL A 114 7.00 -5.48 5.49
CA VAL A 114 8.41 -5.17 5.73
C VAL A 114 8.51 -3.75 6.29
N GLU A 115 9.11 -3.59 7.46
CA GLU A 115 9.43 -2.29 8.04
C GLU A 115 10.81 -1.86 7.53
N LEU A 116 10.88 -0.64 7.00
CA LEU A 116 12.10 0.07 6.66
C LEU A 116 12.37 1.10 7.77
N GLN A 117 13.53 1.01 8.40
CA GLN A 117 14.05 2.08 9.24
C GLN A 117 15.01 2.92 8.42
N MET A 118 14.72 4.21 8.31
CA MET A 118 15.54 5.14 7.54
C MET A 118 16.59 5.78 8.44
N LYS A 119 17.73 6.17 7.86
CA LYS A 119 18.82 6.87 8.57
C LYS A 119 18.41 8.18 9.24
N ASN A 120 17.33 8.80 8.76
CA ASN A 120 16.74 10.01 9.38
C ASN A 120 15.74 9.71 10.52
N GLY A 121 15.67 8.46 10.99
CA GLY A 121 14.80 8.01 12.07
C GLY A 121 13.35 7.77 11.68
N LYS A 122 12.95 8.03 10.42
CA LYS A 122 11.59 7.73 9.95
C LYS A 122 11.42 6.24 9.71
N ARG A 123 10.22 5.71 10.01
CA ARG A 123 9.87 4.32 9.70
C ARG A 123 8.77 4.24 8.64
N TYR A 124 8.88 3.22 7.79
CA TYR A 124 7.92 2.93 6.74
C TYR A 124 7.60 1.45 6.72
N ARG A 125 6.33 1.08 6.76
CA ARG A 125 5.88 -0.31 6.62
C ARG A 125 5.24 -0.51 5.27
N ILE A 126 5.73 -1.48 4.53
CA ILE A 126 5.19 -1.90 3.25
C ILE A 126 4.47 -3.23 3.47
N GLY A 127 3.14 -3.19 3.49
CA GLY A 127 2.28 -4.37 3.53
C GLY A 127 2.47 -5.21 2.28
N THR A 128 2.58 -6.52 2.47
CA THR A 128 2.78 -7.50 1.39
C THR A 128 2.32 -8.87 1.87
N ASP A 129 1.82 -9.68 0.95
CA ASP A 129 1.57 -11.12 1.14
C ASP A 129 2.81 -11.98 0.84
N ASP A 130 3.88 -11.37 0.31
CA ASP A 130 5.21 -11.95 0.15
C ASP A 130 6.25 -11.14 0.95
N PRO A 131 6.24 -11.23 2.31
CA PRO A 131 7.16 -10.46 3.15
C PRO A 131 8.60 -10.91 3.00
N GLU A 132 8.85 -12.21 2.91
CA GLU A 132 10.21 -12.74 2.83
C GLU A 132 10.83 -12.47 1.46
N GLY A 133 10.08 -12.66 0.36
CA GLY A 133 10.60 -12.32 -0.97
C GLY A 133 10.93 -10.84 -1.13
N LEU A 134 10.12 -9.94 -0.52
CA LEU A 134 10.44 -8.52 -0.48
C LEU A 134 11.70 -8.23 0.37
N SER A 135 11.82 -8.85 1.55
CA SER A 135 12.98 -8.68 2.44
C SER A 135 14.27 -9.17 1.78
N ASP A 136 14.23 -10.34 1.15
CA ASP A 136 15.35 -10.92 0.40
C ASP A 136 15.78 -9.99 -0.74
N ALA A 137 14.83 -9.49 -1.53
CA ALA A 137 15.10 -8.55 -2.61
C ALA A 137 15.77 -7.25 -2.13
N ILE A 138 15.36 -6.72 -0.98
CA ILE A 138 15.97 -5.53 -0.37
C ILE A 138 17.40 -5.83 0.08
N THR A 139 17.62 -6.98 0.75
CA THR A 139 18.96 -7.42 1.16
C THR A 139 19.91 -7.55 -0.03
N GLU A 140 19.41 -8.17 -1.09
CA GLU A 140 20.11 -8.35 -2.35
C GLU A 140 20.50 -7.02 -3.01
N ALA A 141 19.57 -6.08 -3.10
CA ALA A 141 19.83 -4.76 -3.67
C ALA A 141 20.81 -3.93 -2.84
N LEU A 142 20.74 -4.01 -1.50
CA LEU A 142 21.67 -3.33 -0.60
C LEU A 142 23.11 -3.87 -0.70
N ARG A 143 23.28 -5.16 -1.01
CA ARG A 143 24.61 -5.75 -1.28
C ARG A 143 25.18 -5.24 -2.60
N GLY A 144 24.35 -5.16 -3.65
CA GLY A 144 24.76 -4.65 -4.97
C GLY A 144 25.13 -3.16 -4.97
N SER A 145 24.45 -2.34 -4.17
CA SER A 145 24.72 -0.90 -4.07
C SER A 145 26.02 -0.55 -3.32
N ARG A 146 26.62 -1.49 -2.59
CA ARG A 146 27.86 -1.28 -1.80
C ARG A 146 29.12 -1.75 -2.53
N GLY A 147 28.98 -2.37 -3.70
CA GLY A 147 30.09 -2.80 -4.56
C GLY A 147 30.39 -1.82 -5.69
#